data_AF-A0A8S4SRS5-F1
#
_entry.id   AF-A0A8S4SRS5-F1
#
_cell.length_a   1.000
_cell.length_b   1.000
_cell.length_c   1.000
_cell.angle_alpha   90.00
_cell.angle_beta   90.00
_cell.angle_gamma   90.00
#
_symmetry.space_group_name_H-M   'P 1'
#
loop_
_entity.id
_entity.type
_entity.pdbx_description
1 polymer ?
#
loop_
_entity_poly.entity_id
_entity_poly.type
_entity_poly.pdbx_seq_one_letter_code
_entity_poly.pdbx_strand_id
1 'polypeptide(L)'
;MICCEVTPTIRLLSWDSNEHQVDLEKELATLSAQAPEGEEARYGERLIQYASENLVTEILIHPQMNTLMQCMRNLLSSFTRHRHLVHAGYTFAGNGSWIMQDGTFSLSDFTDAYQENEVQRVVRAYENSISIDIHCSTGGGEWHKLPEMPFAKHCKIRVNPTDILDSGSQAIKDFISYLNPYVVPANLEQLLVSSDVVGNIRFSHPTLYVFPGGQGDAALFGINGFNMLVKQPMDLIFGIELFEKAESNIGYFLLKKNKLFLRDSLKTVINADVECGQMLVLYNA
;
A
#
# COMPACT_ATOMS: atom_id res chain seq x y z
N MET A 1 -15.12 6.21 4.57
CA MET A 1 -14.47 4.91 4.25
C MET A 1 -13.22 4.76 5.09
N ILE A 2 -13.04 3.60 5.69
CA ILE A 2 -11.88 3.26 6.52
C ILE A 2 -11.27 1.98 5.95
N CYS A 3 -9.99 1.98 5.65
CA CYS A 3 -9.22 0.84 5.13
C CYS A 3 -8.19 0.44 6.19
N CYS A 4 -8.31 -0.76 6.74
CA CYS A 4 -7.51 -1.26 7.87
C CYS A 4 -6.75 -2.53 7.49
N GLU A 5 -5.43 -2.51 7.71
CA GLU A 5 -4.55 -3.68 7.57
C GLU A 5 -3.82 -4.01 8.88
N VAL A 6 -3.71 -3.05 9.81
CA VAL A 6 -3.04 -3.24 11.11
C VAL A 6 -3.73 -2.53 12.25
N THR A 7 -3.55 -3.06 13.46
CA THR A 7 -4.19 -2.59 14.70
C THR A 7 -3.93 -1.08 14.88
N PRO A 8 -4.97 -0.24 15.02
CA PRO A 8 -4.86 1.06 14.40
C PRO A 8 -4.67 2.21 15.40
N THR A 9 -3.96 3.24 14.93
CA THR A 9 -4.31 4.62 15.28
C THR A 9 -5.20 5.15 14.16
N ILE A 10 -6.51 4.82 14.18
CA ILE A 10 -7.45 5.33 13.15
C ILE A 10 -7.58 6.84 13.35
N ARG A 11 -7.15 7.63 12.37
CA ARG A 11 -7.19 9.10 12.42
C ARG A 11 -8.57 9.63 12.01
N LEU A 12 -9.54 9.51 12.93
CA LEU A 12 -10.89 10.09 12.79
C LEU A 12 -11.02 11.48 13.41
N LEU A 13 -9.95 12.01 14.00
CA LEU A 13 -10.01 13.21 14.83
C LEU A 13 -10.17 14.49 14.02
N SER A 14 -9.94 14.50 12.72
CA SER A 14 -10.06 15.70 11.88
C SER A 14 -11.49 16.06 11.46
N TRP A 15 -12.50 15.33 11.93
CA TRP A 15 -13.89 15.58 11.53
C TRP A 15 -14.41 16.86 12.19
N ASP A 16 -14.83 17.83 11.36
CA ASP A 16 -15.45 19.08 11.85
C ASP A 16 -16.98 18.99 11.80
N SER A 17 -17.60 18.83 12.96
CA SER A 17 -19.06 18.83 13.08
C SER A 17 -19.69 20.17 12.72
N ASN A 18 -18.96 21.29 12.81
CA ASN A 18 -19.46 22.61 12.44
C ASN A 18 -19.45 22.80 10.91
N GLU A 19 -18.44 22.28 10.21
CA GLU A 19 -18.36 22.35 8.74
C GLU A 19 -19.38 21.39 8.09
N HIS A 20 -19.57 20.20 8.68
CA HIS A 20 -20.32 19.12 8.03
C HIS A 20 -21.72 18.86 8.61
N GLN A 21 -22.07 19.47 9.74
CA GLN A 21 -23.37 19.32 10.44
C GLN A 21 -23.69 17.87 10.85
N VAL A 22 -22.67 17.04 10.98
CA VAL A 22 -22.77 15.66 11.44
C VAL A 22 -21.93 15.50 12.70
N ASP A 23 -22.57 15.04 13.77
CA ASP A 23 -21.90 14.65 15.00
C ASP A 23 -21.32 13.24 14.83
N LEU A 24 -20.05 13.17 14.43
CA LEU A 24 -19.37 11.91 14.18
C LEU A 24 -19.32 11.03 15.43
N GLU A 25 -19.10 11.60 16.62
CA GLU A 25 -19.00 10.82 17.86
C GLU A 25 -20.31 10.10 18.16
N LYS A 26 -21.46 10.78 17.97
CA LYS A 26 -22.78 10.17 18.12
C LYS A 26 -23.05 9.06 17.10
N GLU A 27 -22.71 9.28 15.84
CA GLU A 27 -22.88 8.27 14.78
C GLU A 27 -21.96 7.05 15.02
N LEU A 28 -20.71 7.26 15.42
CA LEU A 28 -19.78 6.18 15.79
C LEU A 28 -20.24 5.40 17.02
N ALA A 29 -20.78 6.07 18.04
CA ALA A 29 -21.34 5.40 19.21
C ALA A 29 -22.53 4.49 18.82
N THR A 30 -23.39 4.96 17.91
CA THR A 30 -24.53 4.19 17.40
C THR A 30 -24.06 2.98 16.60
N LEU A 31 -23.10 3.16 15.70
CA LEU A 31 -22.48 2.08 14.94
C LEU A 31 -21.86 1.03 15.86
N SER A 32 -21.09 1.47 16.85
CA SER A 32 -20.39 0.58 17.80
C SER A 32 -21.37 -0.20 18.68
N ALA A 33 -22.51 0.40 19.04
CA ALA A 33 -23.56 -0.29 19.79
C ALA A 33 -24.26 -1.37 18.95
N GLN A 34 -24.39 -1.17 17.63
CA GLN A 34 -24.94 -2.19 16.73
C GLN A 34 -23.93 -3.28 16.40
N ALA A 35 -22.64 -2.93 16.39
CA ALA A 35 -21.51 -3.84 16.12
C ALA A 35 -21.75 -4.81 14.96
N PRO A 36 -22.10 -4.32 13.75
CA PRO A 36 -22.35 -5.21 12.62
C PRO A 36 -21.09 -6.02 12.29
N GLU A 37 -21.22 -7.32 12.06
CA GLU A 37 -20.06 -8.17 11.74
C GLU A 37 -19.53 -7.92 10.32
N GLY A 38 -20.36 -7.41 9.41
CA GLY A 38 -20.05 -7.24 7.99
C GLY A 38 -19.92 -8.57 7.24
N GLU A 39 -19.54 -8.48 5.96
CA GLU A 39 -19.35 -9.61 5.07
C GLU A 39 -17.90 -10.07 5.12
N GLU A 40 -17.67 -11.36 5.36
CA GLU A 40 -16.34 -11.98 5.35
C GLU A 40 -16.12 -12.73 4.03
N ALA A 41 -14.99 -12.43 3.39
CA ALA A 41 -14.54 -13.06 2.16
C ALA A 41 -13.32 -13.95 2.41
N ARG A 42 -12.64 -14.37 1.33
CA ARG A 42 -11.47 -15.25 1.44
C ARG A 42 -10.30 -14.49 2.09
N TYR A 43 -9.39 -15.24 2.70
CA TYR A 43 -8.15 -14.71 3.28
C TYR A 43 -8.37 -13.66 4.39
N GLY A 44 -9.53 -13.69 5.06
CA GLY A 44 -9.82 -12.78 6.18
C GLY A 44 -10.14 -11.34 5.75
N GLU A 45 -10.39 -11.11 4.46
CA GLU A 45 -10.98 -9.87 3.97
C GLU A 45 -12.38 -9.71 4.58
N ARG A 46 -12.69 -8.51 5.07
CA ARG A 46 -14.00 -8.18 5.62
C ARG A 46 -14.45 -6.79 5.19
N LEU A 47 -15.70 -6.69 4.78
CA LEU A 47 -16.36 -5.44 4.42
C LEU A 47 -17.54 -5.19 5.36
N ILE A 48 -17.44 -4.15 6.18
CA ILE A 48 -18.52 -3.70 7.06
C ILE A 48 -19.12 -2.44 6.46
N GLN A 49 -20.40 -2.51 6.10
CA GLN A 49 -21.13 -1.36 5.58
C GLN A 49 -22.21 -0.95 6.56
N TYR A 50 -22.31 0.35 6.79
CA TYR A 50 -23.32 0.95 7.64
C TYR A 50 -23.81 2.24 7.02
N ALA A 51 -25.11 2.47 7.10
CA ALA A 51 -25.73 3.71 6.68
C ALA A 51 -26.74 4.16 7.73
N SER A 52 -26.62 5.40 8.14
CA SER A 52 -27.65 6.15 8.85
C SER A 52 -28.20 7.25 7.93
N GLU A 53 -29.09 8.09 8.47
CA GLU A 53 -29.61 9.26 7.75
C GLU A 53 -28.50 10.29 7.46
N ASN A 54 -27.45 10.33 8.29
CA ASN A 54 -26.41 11.37 8.25
C ASN A 54 -25.03 10.85 7.84
N LEU A 55 -24.77 9.55 8.00
CA LEU A 55 -23.44 8.97 7.80
C LEU A 55 -23.52 7.66 7.01
N VAL A 56 -22.67 7.54 5.99
CA VAL A 56 -22.41 6.28 5.30
C VAL A 56 -20.97 5.88 5.58
N THR A 57 -20.80 4.68 6.12
CA THR A 57 -19.51 4.13 6.54
C THR A 57 -19.27 2.81 5.83
N GLU A 58 -18.14 2.73 5.14
CA GLU A 58 -17.59 1.48 4.62
C GLU A 58 -16.25 1.23 5.32
N ILE A 59 -16.11 0.09 5.98
CA ILE A 59 -14.91 -0.33 6.70
C ILE A 59 -14.39 -1.58 6.01
N LEU A 60 -13.21 -1.47 5.41
CA LEU A 60 -12.51 -2.54 4.75
C LEU A 60 -11.41 -3.04 5.67
N ILE A 61 -11.38 -4.34 5.95
CA ILE A 61 -10.38 -4.99 6.79
C ILE A 61 -9.68 -6.05 5.96
N HIS A 62 -8.35 -5.96 5.90
CA HIS A 62 -7.50 -6.69 4.97
C HIS A 62 -8.06 -6.74 3.53
N PRO A 63 -8.39 -5.59 2.92
CA PRO A 63 -9.01 -5.59 1.61
C PRO A 63 -8.11 -6.13 0.51
N GLN A 64 -8.75 -6.75 -0.48
CA GLN A 64 -8.16 -6.96 -1.79
C GLN A 64 -8.34 -5.72 -2.68
N MET A 65 -7.51 -5.62 -3.72
CA MET A 65 -7.48 -4.49 -4.63
C MET A 65 -8.84 -4.24 -5.30
N ASN A 66 -9.52 -5.30 -5.71
CA ASN A 66 -10.84 -5.25 -6.35
C ASN A 66 -11.91 -4.62 -5.43
N THR A 67 -11.96 -5.04 -4.16
CA THR A 67 -12.91 -4.53 -3.17
C THR A 67 -12.62 -3.07 -2.85
N LEU A 68 -11.35 -2.73 -2.61
CA LEU A 68 -10.93 -1.35 -2.39
C LEU A 68 -11.30 -0.45 -3.57
N MET A 69 -11.02 -0.87 -4.80
CA MET A 69 -11.35 -0.10 -6.00
C MET A 69 -12.86 0.09 -6.16
N GLN A 70 -13.67 -0.94 -5.88
CA GLN A 70 -15.12 -0.83 -5.95
C GLN A 70 -15.66 0.15 -4.91
N CYS A 71 -15.25 0.02 -3.65
CA CYS A 71 -15.62 0.94 -2.58
C CYS A 71 -15.14 2.37 -2.90
N MET A 72 -13.91 2.53 -3.42
CA MET A 72 -13.35 3.84 -3.81
C MET A 72 -14.23 4.52 -4.86
N ARG A 73 -14.63 3.79 -5.91
CA ARG A 73 -15.55 4.30 -6.94
C ARG A 73 -16.89 4.69 -6.33
N ASN A 74 -17.46 3.86 -5.47
CA ASN A 74 -18.74 4.15 -4.80
C ASN A 74 -18.65 5.42 -3.95
N LEU A 75 -17.58 5.58 -3.17
CA LEU A 75 -17.33 6.80 -2.39
C LEU A 75 -17.22 8.02 -3.30
N LEU A 76 -16.43 7.91 -4.38
CA LEU A 76 -16.16 9.02 -5.29
C LEU A 76 -17.38 9.40 -6.16
N SER A 77 -18.27 8.47 -6.46
CA SER A 77 -19.52 8.71 -7.20
C SER A 77 -20.74 8.95 -6.28
N SER A 78 -20.56 8.91 -4.96
CA SER A 78 -21.64 9.17 -4.01
C SER A 78 -22.13 10.62 -4.05
N PHE A 79 -23.40 10.84 -3.69
CA PHE A 79 -24.00 12.19 -3.59
C PHE A 79 -23.67 12.93 -2.28
N THR A 80 -22.69 12.45 -1.51
CA THR A 80 -22.29 13.07 -0.24
C THR A 80 -21.41 14.29 -0.50
N ARG A 81 -21.61 15.33 0.33
CA ARG A 81 -20.82 16.57 0.26
C ARG A 81 -19.45 16.44 0.90
N HIS A 82 -19.34 15.66 1.97
CA HIS A 82 -18.08 15.41 2.65
C HIS A 82 -17.75 13.93 2.61
N ARG A 83 -16.52 13.63 2.21
CA ARG A 83 -16.00 12.27 2.07
C ARG A 83 -14.73 12.16 2.88
N HIS A 84 -14.70 11.22 3.80
CA HIS A 84 -13.55 10.97 4.64
C HIS A 84 -13.00 9.59 4.33
N LEU A 85 -11.74 9.54 3.91
CA LEU A 85 -11.02 8.34 3.54
C LEU A 85 -9.87 8.15 4.51
N VAL A 86 -9.86 7.05 5.27
CA VAL A 86 -8.83 6.78 6.27
C VAL A 86 -8.12 5.49 5.94
N HIS A 87 -6.82 5.55 5.73
CA HIS A 87 -5.97 4.39 5.58
C HIS A 87 -5.18 4.15 6.87
N ALA A 88 -5.50 3.06 7.56
CA ALA A 88 -4.85 2.53 8.75
C ALA A 88 -4.16 1.20 8.40
N GLY A 89 -3.14 1.29 7.55
CA GLY A 89 -2.45 0.13 7.01
C GLY A 89 -0.98 0.38 6.69
N TYR A 90 -0.32 -0.63 6.15
CA TYR A 90 1.05 -0.52 5.69
C TYR A 90 1.14 0.34 4.43
N THR A 91 2.23 1.10 4.32
CA THR A 91 2.51 1.94 3.15
C THR A 91 3.96 1.76 2.73
N PHE A 92 4.21 1.84 1.42
CA PHE A 92 5.57 1.93 0.91
C PHE A 92 6.18 3.28 1.25
N ALA A 93 7.32 3.28 1.96
CA ALA A 93 7.98 4.53 2.38
C ALA A 93 8.40 5.43 1.21
N GLY A 94 8.66 4.87 0.02
CA GLY A 94 9.11 5.62 -1.15
C GLY A 94 8.01 6.47 -1.79
N ASN A 95 6.93 5.84 -2.24
CA ASN A 95 5.84 6.51 -2.97
C ASN A 95 4.57 6.71 -2.14
N GLY A 96 4.49 6.13 -0.94
CA GLY A 96 3.31 6.18 -0.08
C GLY A 96 2.17 5.26 -0.52
N SER A 97 2.37 4.39 -1.51
CA SER A 97 1.35 3.45 -1.96
C SER A 97 0.92 2.55 -0.81
N TRP A 98 -0.39 2.38 -0.68
CA TRP A 98 -0.99 1.52 0.32
C TRP A 98 -0.79 0.06 -0.07
N ILE A 99 -0.46 -0.78 0.90
CA ILE A 99 -0.21 -2.20 0.68
C ILE A 99 -1.48 -2.97 1.04
N MET A 100 -1.99 -3.74 0.07
CA MET A 100 -3.16 -4.59 0.20
C MET A 100 -2.74 -6.07 0.16
N GLN A 101 -3.68 -6.98 0.39
CA GLN A 101 -3.41 -8.43 0.34
C GLN A 101 -2.80 -8.91 -0.99
N ASP A 102 -3.25 -8.36 -2.11
CA ASP A 102 -2.97 -8.85 -3.47
C ASP A 102 -2.37 -7.78 -4.39
N GLY A 103 -2.01 -6.60 -3.85
CA GLY A 103 -1.50 -5.50 -4.66
C GLY A 103 -1.20 -4.22 -3.89
N THR A 104 -1.05 -3.13 -4.64
CA THR A 104 -0.74 -1.81 -4.08
C THR A 104 -1.67 -0.75 -4.64
N PHE A 105 -2.17 0.14 -3.79
CA PHE A 105 -3.01 1.26 -4.21
C PHE A 105 -2.22 2.58 -4.08
N SER A 106 -1.92 3.18 -5.22
CA SER A 106 -1.09 4.38 -5.34
C SER A 106 -1.92 5.65 -5.54
N LEU A 107 -1.24 6.81 -5.53
CA LEU A 107 -1.84 8.07 -5.93
C LEU A 107 -2.33 8.04 -7.40
N SER A 108 -1.65 7.29 -8.27
CA SER A 108 -2.08 7.10 -9.66
C SER A 108 -3.41 6.36 -9.72
N ASP A 109 -3.54 5.26 -8.98
CA ASP A 109 -4.78 4.48 -8.95
C ASP A 109 -5.97 5.30 -8.42
N PHE A 110 -5.72 6.13 -7.39
CA PHE A 110 -6.72 7.10 -6.92
C PHE A 110 -7.09 8.12 -8.00
N THR A 111 -6.09 8.65 -8.71
CA THR A 111 -6.31 9.61 -9.79
C THR A 111 -7.14 8.99 -10.91
N ASP A 112 -6.83 7.77 -11.31
CA ASP A 112 -7.54 7.04 -12.35
C ASP A 112 -9.00 6.78 -11.94
N ALA A 113 -9.23 6.32 -10.71
CA ALA A 113 -10.57 6.16 -10.16
C ALA A 113 -11.36 7.49 -10.12
N TYR A 114 -10.69 8.60 -9.81
CA TYR A 114 -11.30 9.92 -9.83
C TYR A 114 -11.69 10.39 -11.24
N GLN A 115 -10.90 10.04 -12.26
CA GLN A 115 -11.14 10.42 -13.65
C GLN A 115 -12.25 9.61 -14.33
N GLU A 116 -12.78 8.58 -13.70
CA GLU A 116 -13.87 7.79 -14.27
C GLU A 116 -15.11 8.64 -14.57
N ASN A 117 -15.79 8.31 -15.68
CA ASN A 117 -16.90 9.11 -16.20
C ASN A 117 -18.02 9.33 -15.18
N GLU A 118 -18.34 8.31 -14.38
CA GLU A 118 -19.38 8.39 -13.35
C GLU A 118 -18.99 9.33 -12.21
N VAL A 119 -17.74 9.27 -11.76
CA VAL A 119 -17.20 10.16 -10.74
C VAL A 119 -17.15 11.60 -11.26
N GLN A 120 -16.60 11.81 -12.45
CA GLN A 120 -16.51 13.13 -13.09
C GLN A 120 -17.89 13.77 -13.28
N ARG A 121 -18.91 12.97 -13.61
CA ARG A 121 -20.28 13.46 -13.74
C ARG A 121 -20.81 14.02 -12.42
N VAL A 122 -20.58 13.32 -11.31
CA VAL A 122 -21.03 13.75 -9.98
C VAL A 122 -20.25 14.97 -9.51
N VAL A 123 -18.92 14.94 -9.64
CA VAL A 123 -18.04 16.05 -9.28
C VAL A 123 -18.44 17.34 -9.99
N ARG A 124 -18.74 17.28 -11.30
CA ARG A 124 -19.17 18.45 -12.08
C ARG A 124 -20.58 18.92 -11.73
N ALA A 125 -21.50 18.01 -11.39
CA ALA A 125 -22.85 18.37 -10.99
C ALA A 125 -22.89 19.12 -9.64
N TYR A 126 -21.90 18.88 -8.78
CA TYR A 126 -21.80 19.42 -7.43
C TYR A 126 -20.47 20.18 -7.22
N GLU A 127 -19.98 20.84 -8.27
CA GLU A 127 -18.70 21.52 -8.29
C GLU A 127 -18.56 22.49 -7.10
N ASN A 128 -17.37 22.53 -6.48
CA ASN A 128 -17.05 23.35 -5.30
C ASN A 128 -17.86 23.05 -4.02
N SER A 129 -18.76 22.05 -4.03
CA SER A 129 -19.52 21.63 -2.83
C SER A 129 -19.04 20.31 -2.21
N ILE A 130 -18.22 19.56 -2.94
CA ILE A 130 -17.63 18.31 -2.48
C ILE A 130 -16.29 18.59 -1.79
N SER A 131 -16.09 17.98 -0.63
CA SER A 131 -14.83 17.96 0.10
C SER A 131 -14.38 16.52 0.35
N ILE A 132 -13.07 16.28 0.26
CA ILE A 132 -12.47 14.96 0.45
C ILE A 132 -11.28 15.09 1.38
N ASP A 133 -11.36 14.45 2.53
CA ASP A 133 -10.28 14.39 3.51
C ASP A 133 -9.67 12.99 3.49
N ILE A 134 -8.37 12.91 3.23
CA ILE A 134 -7.64 11.66 3.13
C ILE A 134 -6.62 11.59 4.25
N HIS A 135 -6.71 10.55 5.08
CA HIS A 135 -5.69 10.21 6.07
C HIS A 135 -4.87 9.04 5.57
N CYS A 136 -3.56 9.26 5.46
CA CYS A 136 -2.61 8.24 5.04
C CYS A 136 -1.30 8.42 5.82
N SER A 137 -0.32 7.54 5.58
CA SER A 137 0.99 7.65 6.20
C SER A 137 1.58 9.05 6.01
N THR A 138 2.15 9.58 7.09
CA THR A 138 2.75 10.94 7.14
C THR A 138 4.24 10.91 6.80
N GLY A 139 4.83 9.73 6.64
CA GLY A 139 6.27 9.49 6.52
C GLY A 139 6.88 9.71 5.12
N GLY A 140 6.24 10.49 4.25
CA GLY A 140 6.66 10.68 2.85
C GLY A 140 5.79 9.92 1.84
N GLY A 141 6.09 10.10 0.56
CA GLY A 141 5.30 9.57 -0.56
C GLY A 141 4.57 10.66 -1.35
N GLU A 142 3.78 10.27 -2.35
CA GLU A 142 3.26 11.20 -3.36
C GLU A 142 1.94 11.86 -2.97
N TRP A 143 1.23 11.33 -1.97
CA TRP A 143 -0.12 11.79 -1.58
C TRP A 143 -0.21 13.30 -1.30
N HIS A 144 0.86 13.94 -0.82
CA HIS A 144 0.89 15.40 -0.60
C HIS A 144 0.67 16.22 -1.89
N LYS A 145 0.93 15.63 -3.06
CA LYS A 145 0.71 16.27 -4.37
C LYS A 145 -0.76 16.30 -4.77
N LEU A 146 -1.62 15.49 -4.12
CA LEU A 146 -3.01 15.31 -4.52
C LEU A 146 -3.80 16.63 -4.58
N PRO A 147 -3.71 17.56 -3.59
CA PRO A 147 -4.42 18.83 -3.66
C PRO A 147 -3.97 19.74 -4.81
N GLU A 148 -2.77 19.53 -5.34
CA GLU A 148 -2.18 20.31 -6.45
C GLU A 148 -2.58 19.75 -7.83
N MET A 149 -3.20 18.56 -7.87
CA MET A 149 -3.57 17.92 -9.12
C MET A 149 -4.63 18.73 -9.87
N PRO A 150 -4.60 18.77 -11.22
CA PRO A 150 -5.53 19.61 -12.00
C PRO A 150 -7.01 19.36 -11.71
N PHE A 151 -7.36 18.11 -11.42
CA PHE A 151 -8.73 17.69 -11.13
C PHE A 151 -9.23 18.08 -9.73
N ALA A 152 -8.30 18.32 -8.79
CA ALA A 152 -8.64 18.75 -7.45
C ALA A 152 -9.28 20.15 -7.44
N LYS A 153 -9.24 20.90 -8.55
CA LYS A 153 -9.91 22.20 -8.66
C LYS A 153 -11.43 22.15 -8.50
N HIS A 154 -12.05 20.99 -8.72
CA HIS A 154 -13.51 20.83 -8.65
C HIS A 154 -14.01 20.42 -7.25
N CYS A 155 -13.10 20.08 -6.32
CA CYS A 155 -13.42 19.63 -4.96
C CYS A 155 -12.40 20.15 -3.93
N LYS A 156 -12.83 20.39 -2.69
CA LYS A 156 -11.89 20.73 -1.61
C LYS A 156 -11.19 19.46 -1.10
N ILE A 157 -10.00 19.14 -1.61
CA ILE A 157 -9.23 17.96 -1.18
C ILE A 157 -8.17 18.33 -0.14
N ARG A 158 -8.14 17.62 0.99
CA ARG A 158 -7.13 17.77 2.06
C ARG A 158 -6.49 16.43 2.37
N VAL A 159 -5.17 16.44 2.59
CA VAL A 159 -4.41 15.24 2.98
C VAL A 159 -3.86 15.45 4.38
N ASN A 160 -4.15 14.51 5.27
CA ASN A 160 -3.83 14.55 6.70
C ASN A 160 -4.19 15.90 7.36
N PRO A 161 -5.45 16.36 7.26
CA PRO A 161 -5.90 17.56 7.95
C PRO A 161 -5.70 17.44 9.46
N THR A 162 -5.59 18.60 10.13
CA THR A 162 -5.35 18.68 11.57
C THR A 162 -6.51 18.10 12.37
N ASP A 163 -6.19 17.47 13.50
CA ASP A 163 -7.17 16.94 14.44
C ASP A 163 -7.96 18.08 15.11
N ILE A 164 -9.26 17.88 15.24
CA ILE A 164 -10.24 18.82 15.80
C ILE A 164 -10.91 18.21 17.04
N LEU A 165 -11.27 16.93 16.95
CA LEU A 165 -11.87 16.17 18.04
C LEU A 165 -10.83 15.81 19.10
N ASP A 166 -11.31 15.59 20.33
CA ASP A 166 -10.45 15.17 21.43
C ASP A 166 -10.01 13.72 21.25
N SER A 167 -8.69 13.51 21.27
CA SER A 167 -8.04 12.19 21.36
C SER A 167 -8.56 11.31 22.51
N GLY A 168 -9.17 11.92 23.54
CA GLY A 168 -9.79 11.27 24.68
C GLY A 168 -11.20 10.70 24.47
N SER A 169 -11.84 10.94 23.32
CA SER A 169 -13.24 10.56 23.04
C SER A 169 -13.54 9.09 23.34
N GLN A 170 -14.58 8.83 24.15
CA GLN A 170 -15.01 7.47 24.47
C GLN A 170 -15.68 6.79 23.27
N ALA A 171 -16.45 7.54 22.46
CA ALA A 171 -17.11 6.99 21.28
C ALA A 171 -16.09 6.45 20.26
N ILE A 172 -14.98 7.17 20.06
CA ILE A 172 -13.90 6.74 19.17
C ILE A 172 -13.19 5.50 19.74
N LYS A 173 -12.95 5.46 21.07
CA LYS A 173 -12.34 4.30 21.74
C LYS A 173 -13.22 3.06 21.66
N ASP A 174 -14.53 3.20 21.85
CA ASP A 174 -15.49 2.11 21.75
C ASP A 174 -15.56 1.59 20.31
N PHE A 175 -15.54 2.49 19.33
CA PHE A 175 -15.47 2.14 17.92
C PHE A 175 -14.21 1.36 17.55
N ILE A 176 -13.03 1.81 18.00
CA ILE A 176 -11.78 1.08 17.79
C ILE A 176 -11.83 -0.27 18.49
N SER A 177 -12.40 -0.34 19.70
CA SER A 177 -12.54 -1.59 20.46
C SER A 177 -13.45 -2.59 19.76
N TYR A 178 -14.51 -2.11 19.11
CA TYR A 178 -15.38 -2.92 18.26
C TYR A 178 -14.64 -3.49 17.05
N LEU A 179 -13.73 -2.73 16.41
CA LEU A 179 -12.98 -3.21 15.24
C LEU A 179 -11.81 -4.14 15.59
N ASN A 180 -11.21 -3.99 16.77
CA ASN A 180 -10.00 -4.72 17.18
C ASN A 180 -10.04 -6.25 16.96
N PRO A 181 -11.15 -6.97 17.21
CA PRO A 181 -11.21 -8.41 16.98
C PRO A 181 -11.01 -8.82 15.51
N TYR A 182 -11.29 -7.92 14.57
CA TYR A 182 -11.19 -8.19 13.13
C TYR A 182 -9.83 -7.76 12.56
N VAL A 183 -9.17 -6.78 13.16
CA VAL A 183 -7.88 -6.25 12.70
C VAL A 183 -6.72 -7.02 13.35
N VAL A 184 -6.67 -8.32 13.05
CA VAL A 184 -5.60 -9.22 13.48
C VAL A 184 -4.54 -9.26 12.38
N PRO A 185 -3.31 -8.76 12.64
CA PRO A 185 -2.23 -8.84 11.66
C PRO A 185 -2.01 -10.30 11.26
N ALA A 186 -1.92 -10.57 9.95
CA ALA A 186 -1.55 -11.89 9.47
C ALA A 186 -0.21 -12.31 10.08
N ASN A 187 -0.15 -13.54 10.63
CA ASN A 187 1.10 -14.06 11.19
C ASN A 187 2.13 -14.17 10.05
N LEU A 188 3.38 -13.81 10.34
CA LEU A 188 4.50 -13.92 9.38
C LEU A 188 4.60 -15.34 8.80
N GLU A 189 4.29 -16.37 9.59
CA GLU A 189 4.27 -17.78 9.13
C GLU A 189 3.16 -18.06 8.10
N GLN A 190 2.03 -17.36 8.18
CA GLN A 190 0.94 -17.47 7.20
C GLN A 190 1.26 -16.71 5.91
N LEU A 191 2.02 -15.61 6.02
CA LEU A 191 2.48 -14.83 4.87
C LEU A 191 3.68 -15.47 4.16
N LEU A 192 4.53 -16.18 4.92
CA LEU A 192 5.71 -16.89 4.44
C LEU A 192 5.43 -18.40 4.37
N VAL A 193 4.38 -18.79 3.65
CA VAL A 193 4.13 -20.22 3.39
C VAL A 193 5.37 -20.81 2.72
N SER A 194 6.05 -21.71 3.42
CA SER A 194 7.19 -22.42 2.87
C SER A 194 6.72 -23.22 1.66
N SER A 195 7.44 -23.12 0.54
CA SER A 195 7.18 -24.03 -0.58
C SER A 195 7.44 -25.48 -0.13
N ASP A 196 6.56 -26.41 -0.51
CA ASP A 196 6.77 -27.86 -0.35
C ASP A 196 8.01 -28.36 -1.13
N VAL A 197 8.57 -27.50 -1.99
CA VAL A 197 9.81 -27.74 -2.71
C VAL A 197 11.00 -27.55 -1.77
N VAL A 198 11.43 -28.64 -1.16
CA VAL A 198 12.70 -28.71 -0.43
C VAL A 198 13.84 -28.86 -1.44
N GLY A 199 14.71 -27.85 -1.54
CA GLY A 199 15.87 -27.90 -2.44
C GLY A 199 16.72 -26.65 -2.35
N ASN A 200 18.03 -26.79 -2.62
CA ASN A 200 18.86 -25.61 -2.83
C ASN A 200 18.55 -25.06 -4.22
N ILE A 201 18.29 -23.76 -4.33
CA ILE A 201 18.16 -23.10 -5.63
C ILE A 201 19.53 -23.21 -6.31
N ARG A 202 19.63 -24.04 -7.35
CA ARG A 202 20.84 -24.23 -8.12
C ARG A 202 20.66 -23.66 -9.51
N PHE A 203 21.36 -22.57 -9.78
CA PHE A 203 21.41 -22.01 -11.11
C PHE A 203 22.58 -22.65 -11.86
N SER A 204 22.29 -23.22 -13.03
CA SER A 204 23.33 -23.75 -13.94
C SER A 204 24.06 -22.62 -14.68
N HIS A 205 23.46 -21.43 -14.74
CA HIS A 205 23.98 -20.24 -15.41
C HIS A 205 23.81 -19.02 -14.49
N PRO A 206 24.65 -17.96 -14.64
CA PRO A 206 24.43 -16.71 -13.92
C PRO A 206 23.03 -16.15 -14.16
N THR A 207 22.25 -16.04 -13.09
CA THR A 207 20.83 -15.69 -13.12
C THR A 207 20.57 -14.53 -12.16
N LEU A 208 19.91 -13.47 -12.65
CA LEU A 208 19.35 -12.41 -11.83
C LEU A 208 17.83 -12.46 -11.90
N TYR A 209 17.19 -12.68 -10.75
CA TYR A 209 15.74 -12.63 -10.59
C TYR A 209 15.37 -11.41 -9.77
N VAL A 210 14.63 -10.47 -10.37
CA VAL A 210 14.14 -9.27 -9.67
C VAL A 210 12.75 -9.59 -9.12
N PHE A 211 12.56 -9.40 -7.81
CA PHE A 211 11.28 -9.70 -7.18
C PHE A 211 10.22 -8.67 -7.62
N PRO A 212 9.13 -9.10 -8.27
CA PRO A 212 8.11 -8.17 -8.76
C PRO A 212 7.31 -7.52 -7.63
N GLY A 213 7.20 -8.18 -6.47
CA GLY A 213 6.45 -7.69 -5.30
C GLY A 213 7.10 -6.53 -4.54
N GLY A 214 8.29 -6.07 -4.96
CA GLY A 214 9.07 -5.05 -4.26
C GLY A 214 9.24 -3.73 -5.01
N GLN A 215 8.47 -3.46 -6.06
CA GLN A 215 8.79 -2.37 -7.02
C GLN A 215 10.23 -2.47 -7.58
N GLY A 216 10.83 -3.67 -7.59
CA GLY A 216 12.23 -3.91 -7.97
C GLY A 216 13.27 -3.58 -6.89
N ASP A 217 12.88 -3.43 -5.62
CA ASP A 217 13.79 -3.14 -4.50
C ASP A 217 14.60 -4.35 -4.02
N ALA A 218 14.26 -5.56 -4.47
CA ALA A 218 14.95 -6.79 -4.14
C ALA A 218 15.27 -7.60 -5.39
N ALA A 219 16.44 -8.26 -5.39
CA ALA A 219 16.83 -9.19 -6.43
C ALA A 219 17.62 -10.38 -5.85
N LEU A 220 17.40 -11.56 -6.41
CA LEU A 220 18.19 -12.75 -6.17
C LEU A 220 19.20 -12.89 -7.32
N PHE A 221 20.47 -12.84 -7.00
CA PHE A 221 21.55 -13.20 -7.90
C PHE A 221 22.02 -14.61 -7.57
N GLY A 222 22.20 -15.45 -8.58
CA GLY A 222 22.71 -16.79 -8.38
C GLY A 222 23.60 -17.28 -9.52
N ILE A 223 24.65 -17.98 -9.14
CA ILE A 223 25.55 -18.74 -10.01
C ILE A 223 25.64 -20.17 -9.43
N ASN A 224 26.30 -21.07 -10.15
CA ASN A 224 26.45 -22.44 -9.66
C ASN A 224 27.18 -22.46 -8.30
N GLY A 225 26.48 -22.91 -7.26
CA GLY A 225 27.01 -23.02 -5.89
C GLY A 225 26.94 -21.72 -5.06
N PHE A 226 26.45 -20.61 -5.60
CA PHE A 226 26.36 -19.34 -4.86
C PHE A 226 25.08 -18.57 -5.18
N ASN A 227 24.37 -18.14 -4.14
CA ASN A 227 23.17 -17.30 -4.23
C ASN A 227 23.30 -16.11 -3.27
N MET A 228 22.90 -14.92 -3.73
CA MET A 228 22.92 -13.68 -2.97
C MET A 228 21.59 -12.96 -3.13
N LEU A 229 20.97 -12.61 -2.01
CA LEU A 229 19.78 -11.75 -1.97
C LEU A 229 20.22 -10.30 -1.72
N VAL A 230 19.78 -9.39 -2.56
CA VAL A 230 20.12 -7.95 -2.48
C VAL A 230 18.85 -7.16 -2.26
N LYS A 231 18.84 -6.21 -1.31
CA LYS A 231 17.73 -5.29 -1.03
C LYS A 231 18.19 -3.82 -1.02
N GLN A 232 17.36 -2.90 -1.54
CA GLN A 232 17.57 -1.46 -1.42
C GLN A 232 17.00 -0.89 -0.11
N PRO A 233 17.63 0.13 0.52
CA PRO A 233 18.86 0.80 0.13
C PRO A 233 20.11 0.05 0.66
N MET A 234 20.76 -0.74 -0.20
CA MET A 234 22.03 -1.46 0.02
C MET A 234 22.28 -1.95 1.47
N ASP A 235 21.30 -2.61 2.07
CA ASP A 235 21.55 -3.52 3.19
C ASP A 235 21.69 -4.91 2.58
N LEU A 236 22.91 -5.45 2.63
CA LEU A 236 23.22 -6.80 2.17
C LEU A 236 22.60 -7.80 3.17
N ILE A 237 21.41 -8.31 2.88
CA ILE A 237 20.71 -9.23 3.78
C ILE A 237 21.14 -10.66 3.42
N PHE A 238 22.16 -11.13 4.14
CA PHE A 238 22.78 -12.47 4.13
C PHE A 238 23.70 -12.82 2.94
N GLY A 239 25.00 -12.98 3.26
CA GLY A 239 25.96 -13.77 2.47
C GLY A 239 26.04 -15.19 3.03
N ILE A 240 25.90 -16.20 2.17
CA ILE A 240 26.25 -17.59 2.48
C ILE A 240 27.72 -17.80 2.11
N GLU A 241 28.47 -18.46 3.00
CA GLU A 241 29.93 -18.62 3.01
C GLU A 241 30.56 -18.92 1.63
N LEU A 242 31.58 -18.12 1.30
CA LEU A 242 32.55 -18.40 0.24
C LEU A 242 33.34 -19.66 0.61
N PHE A 243 33.11 -20.78 -0.09
CA PHE A 243 34.10 -21.84 -0.11
C PHE A 243 35.25 -21.43 -1.03
N GLU A 244 36.39 -21.20 -0.39
CA GLU A 244 37.69 -20.94 -0.98
C GLU A 244 38.13 -22.14 -1.84
N LYS A 245 38.00 -22.03 -3.17
CA LYS A 245 38.92 -22.66 -4.13
C LYS A 245 38.66 -22.19 -5.57
N ALA A 246 39.24 -21.07 -5.96
CA ALA A 246 39.91 -20.90 -7.24
C ALA A 246 40.62 -19.54 -7.24
N GLU A 247 41.88 -19.55 -7.68
CA GLU A 247 42.79 -18.43 -7.68
C GLU A 247 42.20 -17.21 -8.40
N SER A 248 42.34 -16.04 -7.76
CA SER A 248 42.42 -14.71 -8.36
C SER A 248 41.40 -14.37 -9.45
N ASN A 249 40.21 -13.90 -9.07
CA ASN A 249 39.43 -12.85 -9.77
C ASN A 249 38.18 -12.50 -8.95
N ILE A 250 38.27 -11.47 -8.11
CA ILE A 250 37.10 -10.93 -7.40
C ILE A 250 36.42 -9.93 -8.34
N GLY A 251 35.38 -10.38 -9.05
CA GLY A 251 34.46 -9.50 -9.74
C GLY A 251 33.53 -8.81 -8.73
N TYR A 252 33.29 -7.51 -8.91
CA TYR A 252 32.35 -6.76 -8.07
C TYR A 252 31.17 -6.23 -8.90
N PHE A 253 30.00 -6.24 -8.28
CA PHE A 253 28.74 -5.81 -8.88
C PHE A 253 28.37 -4.43 -8.34
N LEU A 254 27.96 -3.53 -9.23
CA LEU A 254 27.46 -2.21 -8.85
C LEU A 254 26.11 -2.00 -9.50
N LEU A 255 25.05 -1.87 -8.71
CA LEU A 255 23.72 -1.50 -9.20
C LEU A 255 23.54 0.00 -8.97
N LYS A 256 23.39 0.79 -10.04
CA LYS A 256 23.19 2.24 -9.94
C LYS A 256 22.13 2.70 -10.94
N LYS A 257 21.04 3.30 -10.44
CA LYS A 257 19.94 3.85 -11.27
C LYS A 257 19.42 2.84 -12.31
N ASN A 258 19.01 1.65 -11.86
CA ASN A 258 18.50 0.55 -12.71
C ASN A 258 19.48 0.01 -13.76
N LYS A 259 20.78 0.30 -13.61
CA LYS A 259 21.84 -0.26 -14.44
C LYS A 259 22.74 -1.14 -13.58
N LEU A 260 22.93 -2.38 -14.01
CA LEU A 260 23.89 -3.31 -13.42
C LEU A 260 25.24 -3.14 -14.11
N PHE A 261 26.29 -2.89 -13.33
CA PHE A 261 27.67 -2.81 -13.80
C PHE A 261 28.44 -4.03 -13.30
N LEU A 262 28.86 -4.88 -14.23
CA LEU A 262 29.79 -5.97 -13.99
C LEU A 262 31.21 -5.47 -14.28
N ARG A 263 32.15 -5.63 -13.34
CA ARG A 263 33.57 -5.50 -13.66
C ARG A 263 34.28 -6.78 -13.29
N ASP A 264 34.63 -7.55 -14.31
CA ASP A 264 35.55 -8.67 -14.20
C ASP A 264 36.94 -8.25 -14.67
N SER A 265 37.97 -9.00 -14.30
CA SER A 265 39.38 -8.75 -14.66
C SER A 265 39.66 -8.70 -16.18
N LEU A 266 38.66 -9.01 -17.00
CA LEU A 266 38.67 -8.99 -18.47
C LEU A 266 38.04 -7.75 -19.14
N LYS A 267 37.77 -6.66 -18.41
CA LYS A 267 37.31 -5.36 -18.97
C LYS A 267 35.97 -5.38 -19.74
N THR A 268 35.08 -6.34 -19.50
CA THR A 268 33.75 -6.32 -20.11
C THR A 268 32.77 -5.57 -19.21
N VAL A 269 32.36 -4.36 -19.62
CA VAL A 269 31.25 -3.63 -18.99
C VAL A 269 29.97 -4.06 -19.70
N ILE A 270 29.18 -4.91 -19.05
CA ILE A 270 27.82 -5.19 -19.52
C ILE A 270 26.93 -4.08 -18.97
N ASN A 271 26.29 -3.34 -19.88
CA ASN A 271 25.36 -2.27 -19.55
C ASN A 271 23.96 -2.79 -19.91
N ALA A 272 23.19 -3.20 -18.91
CA ALA A 272 21.83 -3.66 -19.11
C ALA A 272 20.87 -2.66 -18.46
N ASP A 273 19.95 -2.13 -19.25
CA ASP A 273 18.79 -1.40 -18.73
C ASP A 273 17.83 -2.46 -18.17
N VAL A 274 17.69 -2.50 -16.84
CA VAL A 274 16.79 -3.43 -16.17
C VAL A 274 15.46 -2.72 -15.94
N GLU A 275 14.49 -2.99 -16.81
CA GLU A 275 13.09 -2.62 -16.57
C GLU A 275 12.43 -3.60 -15.58
N CYS A 276 11.47 -3.09 -14.82
CA CYS A 276 10.75 -3.88 -13.81
C CYS A 276 10.10 -5.11 -14.47
N GLY A 277 10.45 -6.32 -14.00
CA GLY A 277 9.88 -7.58 -14.50
C GLY A 277 10.70 -8.34 -15.54
N GLN A 278 11.91 -7.91 -15.90
CA GLN A 278 12.79 -8.67 -16.82
C GLN A 278 13.81 -9.57 -16.08
N MET A 279 13.94 -10.82 -16.53
CA MET A 279 15.01 -11.73 -16.12
C MET A 279 16.25 -11.45 -16.99
N LEU A 280 17.34 -10.99 -16.39
CA LEU A 280 18.60 -10.77 -17.11
C LEU A 280 19.49 -12.02 -16.98
N VAL A 281 19.69 -12.73 -18.09
CA VAL A 281 20.60 -13.89 -18.17
C VAL A 281 21.91 -13.42 -18.79
N LEU A 282 22.98 -13.39 -18.00
CA LEU A 282 24.32 -13.03 -18.48
C LEU A 282 25.07 -14.31 -18.86
N TYR A 283 25.36 -14.48 -20.15
CA TYR A 283 26.23 -15.54 -20.63
C TYR A 283 27.67 -15.04 -20.68
N ASN A 284 28.61 -15.86 -20.19
CA ASN A 284 30.02 -15.71 -20.53
C ASN A 284 30.29 -16.57 -21.77
N ALA A 285 31.00 -16.03 -22.76
CA ALA A 285 31.46 -16.79 -23.92
C ALA A 285 32.74 -17.57 -23.60
#